data_AF-A0A1K2HHI0-F1
#
_entry.id   AF-A0A1K2HHI0-F1
#
_cell.length_a   1.000
_cell.length_b   1.000
_cell.length_c   1.000
_cell.angle_alpha   90.00
_cell.angle_beta   90.00
_cell.angle_gamma   90.00
#
_symmetry.space_group_name_H-M   'P 1'
#
loop_
_entity.id
_entity.type
_entity.pdbx_description
1 polymer ?
#
loop_
_entity_poly.entity_id
_entity_poly.type
_entity_poly.pdbx_seq_one_letter_code
_entity_poly.pdbx_strand_id
1 'polypeptide(L)'
;MTLHAHAHWLALALLAPYCLADTRPNGSYAQSCRAIAVKDDTLSASCQKLNGSYQNTRLNQLSACLNAISREGDIGNIDGNLLCLPDLPKPVPGFRFPEAERTINQWVYGGQRDAMLAHSWGLWAGLNQWVGEVDGSPVRAFQTWASPSNMLYRMSRGLQASAMPLKRPMLELISPNQFRASPHLTVLKADPVAGTAPGPDTRIFVSTAYNPPAANHAIANKLFLQSSLDTLLAQGYTEVPNFPVNAITIKPVYKVISAAYINAQGLYTFPGWPGTPEPAKPFDESSWNACVYVDVRGRGTGGNRIDPGCQGPNASNTFYLNNFIHHRIGAEEAASLSRPNRKISAGDYAILVGMHVTTREAKRWTWQTFWWSANADAPYAPSSAATASARPLAYLDPAARHYAMALAYQMVAPAQPIVGGQNVGTSVIAYNPHLEAGFDGDPSSFIPPRPIKGPQGEVVNRYGVQTNCMTCHGLAAYQPKAQYFDQDGKKINREKPYGTDFYMSLNDPIFDGKLKLDFAWSILGNMVKE
;
A
#
# COMPACT_ATOMS: atom_id res chain seq x y z
N MET A 1 92.32 17.07 -22.06
CA MET A 1 92.23 17.64 -20.71
C MET A 1 91.17 18.74 -20.73
N THR A 2 89.97 18.46 -20.22
CA THR A 2 89.03 19.39 -19.56
C THR A 2 87.70 18.66 -19.33
N LEU A 3 87.30 18.58 -18.05
CA LEU A 3 86.02 18.06 -17.53
C LEU A 3 84.81 18.86 -18.05
N HIS A 4 83.60 18.28 -18.04
CA HIS A 4 82.30 18.88 -17.66
C HIS A 4 81.29 17.71 -17.48
N ALA A 5 81.00 17.27 -16.24
CA ALA A 5 79.83 17.60 -15.42
C ALA A 5 78.50 16.93 -15.88
N HIS A 6 78.12 15.83 -15.19
CA HIS A 6 76.82 15.17 -15.33
C HIS A 6 75.78 15.83 -14.42
N ALA A 7 74.66 16.28 -15.00
CA ALA A 7 73.50 16.79 -14.27
C ALA A 7 72.50 15.66 -13.99
N HIS A 8 72.22 15.42 -12.71
CA HIS A 8 71.14 14.54 -12.26
C HIS A 8 69.80 15.28 -12.33
N TRP A 9 68.84 14.72 -13.07
CA TRP A 9 67.44 15.15 -13.06
C TRP A 9 66.71 14.44 -11.91
N LEU A 10 66.29 15.20 -10.89
CA LEU A 10 65.31 14.74 -9.90
C LEU A 10 63.94 14.64 -10.56
N ALA A 11 63.34 13.45 -10.56
CA ALA A 11 61.94 13.25 -10.90
C ALA A 11 61.07 13.75 -9.73
N LEU A 12 60.30 14.82 -9.96
CA LEU A 12 59.27 15.30 -9.05
C LEU A 12 58.09 14.31 -9.11
N ALA A 13 57.89 13.52 -8.06
CA ALA A 13 56.69 12.70 -7.90
C ALA A 13 55.50 13.63 -7.60
N LEU A 14 54.63 13.82 -8.59
CA LEU A 14 53.32 14.44 -8.41
C LEU A 14 52.47 13.56 -7.50
N LEU A 15 52.28 13.98 -6.25
CA LEU A 15 51.26 13.43 -5.36
C LEU A 15 49.87 13.73 -5.95
N ALA A 16 49.19 12.69 -6.42
CA ALA A 16 47.77 12.78 -6.74
C ALA A 16 47.00 13.15 -5.45
N PRO A 17 46.07 14.12 -5.49
CA PRO A 17 45.25 14.43 -4.33
C PRO A 17 44.39 13.21 -4.00
N TYR A 18 44.52 12.71 -2.77
CA TYR A 18 43.60 11.74 -2.20
C TYR A 18 42.18 12.32 -2.29
N CYS A 19 41.34 11.74 -3.13
CA CYS A 19 39.91 11.98 -3.09
C CYS A 19 39.41 11.50 -1.72
N LEU A 20 39.05 12.42 -0.83
CA LEU A 20 38.34 12.06 0.40
C LEU A 20 37.04 11.37 -0.02
N ALA A 21 36.90 10.10 0.34
CA ALA A 21 35.66 9.37 0.15
C ALA A 21 34.54 10.17 0.81
N ASP A 22 33.44 10.35 0.09
CA ASP A 22 32.26 11.06 0.58
C ASP A 22 31.69 10.31 1.79
N THR A 23 31.91 10.84 3.00
CA THR A 23 31.51 10.20 4.28
C THR A 23 30.01 10.27 4.53
N ARG A 24 29.19 10.63 3.52
CA ARG A 24 27.75 10.78 3.64
C ARG A 24 27.05 9.42 3.51
N PRO A 25 26.13 9.07 4.43
CA PRO A 25 25.25 7.94 4.28
C PRO A 25 24.48 7.97 2.96
N ASN A 26 24.41 6.84 2.27
CA ASN A 26 23.55 6.69 1.11
C ASN A 26 22.08 6.84 1.53
N GLY A 27 21.28 7.48 0.68
CA GLY A 27 19.82 7.53 0.84
C GLY A 27 19.13 8.51 -0.10
N SER A 28 17.82 8.37 -0.27
CA SER A 28 17.02 9.21 -1.16
C SER A 28 16.94 10.66 -0.69
N TYR A 29 17.18 10.94 0.59
CA TYR A 29 17.26 12.29 1.15
C TYR A 29 18.24 13.18 0.39
N ALA A 30 19.35 12.64 -0.12
CA ALA A 30 20.38 13.40 -0.84
C ALA A 30 19.86 14.05 -2.12
N GLN A 31 18.71 13.59 -2.66
CA GLN A 31 18.08 14.15 -3.86
C GLN A 31 17.35 15.48 -3.59
N SER A 32 17.00 15.76 -2.33
CA SER A 32 16.16 16.91 -1.94
C SER A 32 16.66 17.64 -0.69
N CYS A 33 17.82 17.25 -0.15
CA CYS A 33 18.47 17.91 0.97
C CYS A 33 19.83 18.50 0.58
N ARG A 34 20.23 19.57 1.27
CA ARG A 34 21.50 20.28 1.10
C ARG A 34 22.17 20.50 2.46
N ALA A 35 23.41 20.99 2.45
CA ALA A 35 24.21 21.21 3.67
C ALA A 35 24.27 19.96 4.57
N ILE A 36 24.51 18.81 3.93
CA ILE A 36 24.54 17.49 4.59
C ILE A 36 25.85 17.36 5.37
N ALA A 37 25.75 17.05 6.66
CA ALA A 37 26.88 16.82 7.52
C ALA A 37 26.60 15.66 8.49
N VAL A 38 27.62 14.84 8.73
CA VAL A 38 27.61 13.87 9.83
C VAL A 38 28.56 14.39 10.90
N LYS A 39 28.06 14.48 12.12
CA LYS A 39 28.87 14.78 13.30
C LYS A 39 28.43 13.85 14.42
N ASP A 40 29.38 13.18 15.04
CA ASP A 40 29.13 12.14 16.03
C ASP A 40 28.15 11.10 15.45
N ASP A 41 27.10 10.73 16.18
CA ASP A 41 26.07 9.78 15.71
C ASP A 41 24.80 10.45 15.15
N THR A 42 24.96 11.64 14.54
CA THR A 42 23.86 12.45 14.01
C THR A 42 24.14 12.89 12.57
N LEU A 43 23.20 12.58 11.68
CA LEU A 43 23.11 13.16 10.33
C LEU A 43 22.28 14.45 10.40
N SER A 44 22.81 15.56 9.91
CA SER A 44 22.09 16.85 9.80
C SER A 44 22.01 17.29 8.34
N ALA A 45 20.88 17.87 7.94
CA ALA A 45 20.72 18.47 6.62
C ALA A 45 19.64 19.57 6.62
N SER A 46 19.61 20.35 5.54
CA SER A 46 18.51 21.24 5.19
C SER A 46 17.70 20.61 4.07
N CYS A 47 16.51 20.09 4.37
CA CYS A 47 15.70 19.27 3.49
C CYS A 47 14.51 20.03 2.92
N GLN A 48 14.22 19.82 1.64
CA GLN A 48 13.11 20.47 0.95
C GLN A 48 11.76 19.90 1.43
N LYS A 49 10.86 20.78 1.86
CA LYS A 49 9.45 20.50 2.13
C LYS A 49 8.65 20.40 0.85
N LEU A 50 7.43 19.90 0.96
CA LEU A 50 6.49 19.71 -0.13
C LEU A 50 6.10 21.01 -0.84
N ASN A 51 5.99 22.12 -0.11
CA ASN A 51 5.80 23.48 -0.68
C ASN A 51 7.06 24.06 -1.34
N GLY A 52 8.20 23.35 -1.30
CA GLY A 52 9.46 23.79 -1.87
C GLY A 52 10.35 24.62 -0.93
N SER A 53 9.86 25.01 0.25
CA SER A 53 10.69 25.60 1.32
C SER A 53 11.69 24.59 1.87
N TYR A 54 12.64 25.04 2.67
CA TYR A 54 13.66 24.16 3.28
C TYR A 54 13.57 24.20 4.79
N GLN A 55 13.75 23.04 5.41
CA GLN A 55 13.76 22.84 6.85
C GLN A 55 15.07 22.21 7.30
N ASN A 56 15.67 22.74 8.36
CA ASN A 56 16.80 22.10 9.01
C ASN A 56 16.31 20.93 9.86
N THR A 57 16.92 19.76 9.68
CA THR A 57 16.49 18.52 10.30
C THR A 57 17.70 17.66 10.68
N ARG A 58 17.47 16.72 11.60
CA ARG A 58 18.50 15.83 12.14
C ARG A 58 17.94 14.42 12.29
N LEU A 59 18.75 13.43 11.91
CA LEU A 59 18.54 12.03 12.25
C LEU A 59 19.60 11.63 13.29
N ASN A 60 19.16 11.45 14.52
CA ASN A 60 19.99 10.93 15.61
C ASN A 60 20.08 9.41 15.52
N GLN A 61 21.02 8.81 16.26
CA GLN A 61 21.24 7.35 16.28
C GLN A 61 21.51 6.81 14.87
N LEU A 62 22.34 7.53 14.10
CA LEU A 62 22.63 7.20 12.72
C LEU A 62 23.18 5.79 12.58
N SER A 63 24.05 5.35 13.50
CA SER A 63 24.60 4.01 13.58
C SER A 63 23.52 2.93 13.67
N ALA A 64 22.52 3.12 14.54
CA ALA A 64 21.38 2.23 14.67
C ALA A 64 20.54 2.21 13.38
N CYS A 65 20.33 3.37 12.75
CA CYS A 65 19.64 3.45 11.48
C CYS A 65 20.39 2.68 10.39
N LEU A 66 21.69 2.92 10.22
CA LEU A 66 22.54 2.24 9.24
C LEU A 66 22.50 0.71 9.40
N ASN A 67 22.51 0.23 10.64
CA ASN A 67 22.33 -1.20 10.92
C ASN A 67 20.95 -1.70 10.47
N ALA A 68 19.88 -0.95 10.77
CA ALA A 68 18.51 -1.31 10.41
C ALA A 68 18.24 -1.28 8.89
N ILE A 69 18.94 -0.42 8.13
CA ILE A 69 18.74 -0.27 6.68
C ILE A 69 19.77 -1.04 5.84
N SER A 70 20.75 -1.71 6.46
CA SER A 70 21.84 -2.44 5.79
C SER A 70 21.38 -3.50 4.78
N ARG A 71 20.10 -3.92 4.85
CA ARG A 71 19.45 -4.85 3.92
C ARG A 71 18.35 -4.17 3.10
N GLU A 72 18.74 -3.10 2.39
CA GLU A 72 17.91 -2.37 1.41
C GLU A 72 16.84 -1.43 2.01
N GLY A 73 17.09 -0.86 3.19
CA GLY A 73 16.34 0.31 3.68
C GLY A 73 16.83 1.62 3.05
N ASP A 74 16.40 2.74 3.59
CA ASP A 74 16.71 4.08 3.10
C ASP A 74 16.84 5.10 4.24
N ILE A 75 17.50 6.21 3.96
CA ILE A 75 17.35 7.46 4.72
C ILE A 75 16.57 8.40 3.81
N GLY A 76 15.35 8.75 4.20
CA GLY A 76 14.43 9.53 3.38
C GLY A 76 14.28 10.96 3.87
N ASN A 77 13.90 11.86 2.95
CA ASN A 77 13.32 13.16 3.28
C ASN A 77 11.80 13.05 3.19
N ILE A 78 11.11 13.12 4.34
CA ILE A 78 9.65 13.14 4.44
C ILE A 78 9.20 14.53 4.87
N ASP A 79 8.73 15.33 3.91
CA ASP A 79 8.30 16.72 4.06
C ASP A 79 9.28 17.61 4.89
N GLY A 80 10.56 17.55 4.54
CA GLY A 80 11.61 18.31 5.22
C GLY A 80 12.22 17.62 6.45
N ASN A 81 11.83 16.38 6.76
CA ASN A 81 12.31 15.63 7.91
C ASN A 81 13.16 14.43 7.47
N LEU A 82 14.37 14.30 8.01
CA LEU A 82 15.20 13.11 7.82
C LEU A 82 14.65 11.95 8.65
N LEU A 83 14.32 10.84 8.00
CA LEU A 83 13.80 9.64 8.67
C LEU A 83 14.57 8.39 8.27
N CYS A 84 14.73 7.47 9.23
CA CYS A 84 15.25 6.15 8.99
C CYS A 84 14.14 5.22 8.49
N LEU A 85 14.32 4.64 7.30
CA LEU A 85 13.31 3.86 6.61
C LEU A 85 13.82 2.42 6.41
N PRO A 86 13.71 1.51 7.40
CA PRO A 86 14.00 0.10 7.16
C PRO A 86 13.02 -0.51 6.14
N ASP A 87 13.38 -1.69 5.60
CA ASP A 87 12.51 -2.51 4.77
C ASP A 87 11.13 -2.75 5.43
N LEU A 88 11.16 -3.08 6.72
CA LEU A 88 10.05 -3.22 7.64
C LEU A 88 10.61 -3.29 9.09
N PRO A 89 10.12 -2.48 10.04
CA PRO A 89 10.40 -2.68 11.46
C PRO A 89 9.90 -4.05 11.95
N LYS A 90 10.67 -4.73 12.82
CA LYS A 90 10.38 -6.11 13.26
C LYS A 90 10.17 -6.16 14.78
N PRO A 91 9.07 -5.57 15.31
CA PRO A 91 8.89 -5.38 16.75
C PRO A 91 8.52 -6.67 17.50
N VAL A 92 7.96 -7.67 16.81
CA VAL A 92 7.50 -8.92 17.42
C VAL A 92 8.66 -9.91 17.53
N PRO A 93 9.00 -10.43 18.72
CA PRO A 93 10.03 -11.45 18.88
C PRO A 93 9.71 -12.70 18.07
N GLY A 94 10.73 -13.23 17.38
CA GLY A 94 10.59 -14.42 16.54
C GLY A 94 9.94 -14.17 15.18
N PHE A 95 9.32 -13.00 14.95
CA PHE A 95 8.88 -12.61 13.61
C PHE A 95 10.10 -12.35 12.71
N ARG A 96 10.06 -12.90 11.50
CA ARG A 96 11.10 -12.78 10.49
C ARG A 96 10.51 -12.18 9.24
N PHE A 97 11.23 -11.23 8.67
CA PHE A 97 10.95 -10.65 7.37
C PHE A 97 12.29 -10.24 6.72
N PRO A 98 12.53 -10.53 5.44
CA PRO A 98 11.78 -11.53 4.67
C PRO A 98 11.97 -12.94 5.28
N GLU A 99 10.92 -13.75 5.25
CA GLU A 99 10.98 -15.19 5.50
C GLU A 99 11.36 -15.94 4.22
N ALA A 100 12.04 -17.08 4.36
CA ALA A 100 12.46 -17.87 3.22
C ALA A 100 11.26 -18.49 2.48
N GLU A 101 11.28 -18.43 1.14
CA GLU A 101 10.25 -19.03 0.29
C GLU A 101 9.96 -20.50 0.63
N ARG A 102 11.00 -21.27 0.97
CA ARG A 102 10.85 -22.66 1.39
C ARG A 102 9.98 -22.79 2.65
N THR A 103 10.19 -21.92 3.63
CA THR A 103 9.42 -21.91 4.88
C THR A 103 7.97 -21.55 4.61
N ILE A 104 7.72 -20.50 3.83
CA ILE A 104 6.35 -20.09 3.44
C ILE A 104 5.64 -21.21 2.69
N ASN A 105 6.32 -21.85 1.72
CA ASN A 105 5.76 -22.97 0.97
C ASN A 105 5.46 -24.17 1.88
N GLN A 106 6.30 -24.46 2.89
CA GLN A 106 5.99 -25.49 3.88
C GLN A 106 4.72 -25.17 4.67
N TRP A 107 4.50 -23.90 5.04
CA TRP A 107 3.26 -23.50 5.71
C TRP A 107 2.04 -23.66 4.81
N VAL A 108 2.14 -23.19 3.56
CA VAL A 108 1.05 -23.22 2.59
C VAL A 108 0.68 -24.65 2.21
N TYR A 109 1.62 -25.45 1.72
CA TYR A 109 1.36 -26.83 1.29
C TYR A 109 1.10 -27.78 2.47
N GLY A 110 1.62 -27.46 3.66
CA GLY A 110 1.37 -28.21 4.89
C GLY A 110 0.10 -27.79 5.64
N GLY A 111 -0.66 -26.78 5.16
CA GLY A 111 -1.86 -26.30 5.83
C GLY A 111 -1.61 -25.65 7.20
N GLN A 112 -0.41 -25.14 7.46
CA GLN A 112 0.01 -24.57 8.75
C GLN A 112 -0.52 -23.15 8.94
N ARG A 113 -1.83 -23.03 9.15
CA ARG A 113 -2.54 -21.75 9.24
C ARG A 113 -1.98 -20.84 10.33
N ASP A 114 -1.64 -21.37 11.49
CA ASP A 114 -1.14 -20.58 12.62
C ASP A 114 0.17 -19.85 12.30
N ALA A 115 1.07 -20.49 11.54
CA ALA A 115 2.31 -19.87 11.09
C ALA A 115 2.04 -18.72 10.10
N MET A 116 1.12 -18.92 9.15
CA MET A 116 0.71 -17.86 8.21
C MET A 116 0.02 -16.69 8.93
N LEU A 117 -0.79 -16.97 9.96
CA LEU A 117 -1.43 -15.95 10.79
C LEU A 117 -0.40 -15.14 11.60
N ALA A 118 0.54 -15.82 12.27
CA ALA A 118 1.60 -15.17 13.04
C ALA A 118 2.48 -14.28 12.14
N HIS A 119 2.83 -14.76 10.95
CA HIS A 119 3.58 -14.00 9.96
C HIS A 119 2.82 -12.74 9.49
N SER A 120 1.56 -12.89 9.08
CA SER A 120 0.72 -11.77 8.62
C SER A 120 0.51 -10.71 9.71
N TRP A 121 0.28 -11.12 10.96
CA TRP A 121 0.18 -10.16 12.05
C TRP A 121 1.51 -9.51 12.44
N GLY A 122 2.63 -10.21 12.26
CA GLY A 122 3.97 -9.63 12.39
C GLY A 122 4.21 -8.53 11.36
N LEU A 123 3.77 -8.73 10.10
CA LEU A 123 3.79 -7.69 9.07
C LEU A 123 2.96 -6.46 9.50
N TRP A 124 1.74 -6.67 9.99
CA TRP A 124 0.88 -5.58 10.49
C TRP A 124 1.52 -4.81 11.64
N ALA A 125 2.14 -5.50 12.59
CA ALA A 125 2.85 -4.86 13.71
C ALA A 125 4.03 -4.03 13.22
N GLY A 126 4.80 -4.53 12.25
CA GLY A 126 5.92 -3.82 11.63
C GLY A 126 5.49 -2.57 10.86
N LEU A 127 4.47 -2.68 10.00
CA LEU A 127 3.90 -1.56 9.24
C LEU A 127 3.50 -0.40 10.15
N ASN A 128 2.96 -0.74 11.32
CA ASN A 128 2.40 0.21 12.27
C ASN A 128 3.39 0.72 13.32
N GLN A 129 4.66 0.32 13.29
CA GLN A 129 5.66 0.93 14.17
C GLN A 129 5.86 2.40 13.84
N TRP A 130 5.98 3.22 14.88
CA TRP A 130 6.39 4.61 14.75
C TRP A 130 7.86 4.68 14.35
N VAL A 131 8.20 5.44 13.31
CA VAL A 131 9.56 5.54 12.76
C VAL A 131 10.16 6.94 12.88
N GLY A 132 9.38 7.88 13.42
CA GLY A 132 9.81 9.25 13.71
C GLY A 132 8.63 10.20 13.68
N GLU A 133 8.92 11.47 13.48
CA GLU A 133 7.92 12.55 13.44
C GLU A 133 8.10 13.40 12.18
N VAL A 134 6.99 13.92 11.67
CA VAL A 134 6.92 14.91 10.60
C VAL A 134 6.10 16.08 11.12
N ASP A 135 6.71 17.26 11.17
CA ASP A 135 6.09 18.48 11.73
C ASP A 135 5.49 18.27 13.13
N GLY A 136 6.20 17.52 13.99
CA GLY A 136 5.79 17.20 15.36
C GLY A 136 4.66 16.16 15.47
N SER A 137 4.27 15.53 14.36
CA SER A 137 3.29 14.44 14.34
C SER A 137 3.99 13.10 14.13
N PRO A 138 3.76 12.09 14.99
CA PRO A 138 4.38 10.78 14.82
C PRO A 138 3.88 10.11 13.54
N VAL A 139 4.79 9.47 12.82
CA VAL A 139 4.50 8.77 11.56
C VAL A 139 4.86 7.29 11.67
N ARG A 140 3.96 6.44 11.15
CA ARG A 140 4.17 4.99 11.09
C ARG A 140 5.05 4.63 9.89
N ALA A 141 5.71 3.47 9.95
CA ALA A 141 6.57 2.99 8.89
C ALA A 141 5.90 3.07 7.52
N PHE A 142 4.69 2.53 7.39
CA PHE A 142 3.98 2.50 6.11
C PHE A 142 3.62 3.90 5.56
N GLN A 143 3.47 4.91 6.42
CA GLN A 143 3.12 6.28 6.02
C GLN A 143 4.32 7.02 5.39
N THR A 144 5.53 6.47 5.53
CA THR A 144 6.76 7.04 4.98
C THR A 144 7.17 6.45 3.63
N TRP A 145 6.42 5.44 3.17
CA TRP A 145 6.76 4.67 1.96
C TRP A 145 6.45 5.42 0.67
N ALA A 146 7.15 5.08 -0.41
CA ALA A 146 7.07 5.81 -1.66
C ALA A 146 5.77 5.48 -2.40
N SER A 147 5.02 6.50 -2.83
CA SER A 147 3.89 6.30 -3.75
C SER A 147 4.34 6.06 -5.20
N PRO A 148 3.43 5.76 -6.15
CA PRO A 148 3.76 5.79 -7.57
C PRO A 148 4.19 7.17 -8.07
N SER A 149 3.50 8.23 -7.64
CA SER A 149 3.88 9.60 -8.00
C SER A 149 5.27 9.91 -7.48
N ASN A 150 5.55 9.67 -6.17
CA ASN A 150 6.80 9.06 -5.64
C ASN A 150 7.95 8.79 -6.60
N MET A 151 7.80 7.66 -7.25
CA MET A 151 8.80 7.00 -8.04
C MET A 151 8.90 7.64 -9.43
N LEU A 152 7.77 8.05 -10.03
CA LEU A 152 7.75 8.72 -11.33
C LEU A 152 8.58 10.00 -11.38
N TYR A 153 8.55 10.82 -10.32
CA TYR A 153 9.44 12.00 -10.21
C TYR A 153 10.91 11.62 -10.21
N ARG A 154 11.26 10.56 -9.48
CA ARG A 154 12.66 10.10 -9.36
C ARG A 154 13.13 9.54 -10.71
N MET A 155 12.23 8.94 -11.48
CA MET A 155 12.48 8.49 -12.86
C MET A 155 12.62 9.68 -13.84
N SER A 156 11.81 10.73 -13.70
CA SER A 156 11.78 11.84 -14.66
C SER A 156 12.93 12.83 -14.52
N ARG A 157 13.67 12.83 -13.40
CA ARG A 157 14.89 13.64 -13.20
C ARG A 157 16.10 13.23 -14.08
N GLY A 158 15.89 12.45 -15.14
CA GLY A 158 16.81 12.20 -16.25
C GLY A 158 16.23 12.46 -17.66
N LEU A 159 15.01 13.00 -17.74
CA LEU A 159 14.33 13.46 -18.96
C LEU A 159 14.28 15.00 -18.93
N GLN A 160 14.28 15.67 -20.08
CA GLN A 160 14.43 17.14 -20.17
C GLN A 160 13.47 17.90 -19.22
N ALA A 161 14.03 18.92 -18.57
CA ALA A 161 13.53 19.57 -17.35
C ALA A 161 12.28 20.47 -17.50
N SER A 162 11.37 20.23 -18.45
CA SER A 162 10.15 21.04 -18.62
C SER A 162 8.92 20.51 -17.87
N ALA A 163 9.04 19.42 -17.11
CA ALA A 163 8.00 18.93 -16.21
C ALA A 163 8.61 18.62 -14.83
N MET A 164 8.94 19.67 -14.08
CA MET A 164 9.24 19.53 -12.65
C MET A 164 8.06 18.80 -11.99
N PRO A 165 8.28 17.66 -11.31
CA PRO A 165 7.15 16.84 -10.94
C PRO A 165 6.46 17.40 -9.69
N LEU A 166 5.14 17.20 -9.69
CA LEU A 166 4.11 17.71 -8.77
C LEU A 166 4.56 17.89 -7.31
N LYS A 167 4.14 19.00 -6.69
CA LYS A 167 4.07 19.18 -5.23
C LYS A 167 3.41 17.94 -4.63
N ARG A 168 4.03 17.30 -3.64
CA ARG A 168 3.47 16.06 -3.10
C ARG A 168 2.86 16.25 -1.74
N PRO A 169 1.80 15.53 -1.40
CA PRO A 169 1.40 15.30 -0.01
C PRO A 169 2.14 14.10 0.60
N MET A 170 2.26 14.05 1.94
CA MET A 170 2.72 12.86 2.67
C MET A 170 1.75 11.69 2.50
N LEU A 171 0.46 11.99 2.35
CA LEU A 171 -0.59 11.03 2.02
C LEU A 171 -1.20 11.32 0.63
N GLU A 172 -0.74 10.62 -0.41
CA GLU A 172 -1.33 10.69 -1.75
C GLU A 172 -2.65 9.92 -1.80
N LEU A 173 -3.76 10.60 -1.51
CA LEU A 173 -5.09 10.01 -1.59
C LEU A 173 -5.72 10.27 -2.96
N ILE A 174 -6.08 9.19 -3.63
CA ILE A 174 -6.81 9.21 -4.90
C ILE A 174 -8.13 8.45 -4.76
N SER A 175 -9.07 8.76 -5.64
CA SER A 175 -10.27 7.93 -5.78
C SER A 175 -9.90 6.58 -6.39
N PRO A 176 -10.37 5.44 -5.84
CA PRO A 176 -9.93 4.14 -6.29
C PRO A 176 -10.28 3.89 -7.75
N ASN A 177 -9.28 3.57 -8.57
CA ASN A 177 -9.45 3.40 -10.01
C ASN A 177 -10.43 2.27 -10.36
N GLN A 178 -10.44 1.19 -9.57
CA GLN A 178 -11.30 0.03 -9.81
C GLN A 178 -12.79 0.37 -9.94
N PHE A 179 -13.27 1.43 -9.25
CA PHE A 179 -14.67 1.84 -9.31
C PHE A 179 -14.99 2.82 -10.45
N ARG A 180 -13.97 3.39 -11.12
CA ARG A 180 -14.19 4.30 -12.26
C ARG A 180 -14.82 3.60 -13.47
N ALA A 181 -14.71 2.29 -13.51
CA ALA A 181 -15.14 1.44 -14.60
C ALA A 181 -16.53 0.80 -14.37
N SER A 182 -17.05 0.84 -13.15
CA SER A 182 -18.33 0.24 -12.77
C SER A 182 -19.25 1.37 -12.28
N PRO A 183 -20.02 2.03 -13.17
CA PRO A 183 -20.78 3.24 -12.83
C PRO A 183 -21.83 3.02 -11.73
N HIS A 184 -22.24 1.78 -11.47
CA HIS A 184 -23.14 1.42 -10.36
C HIS A 184 -22.45 1.42 -8.99
N LEU A 185 -21.12 1.35 -8.94
CA LEU A 185 -20.31 1.32 -7.71
C LEU A 185 -19.72 2.69 -7.38
N THR A 186 -20.40 3.78 -7.75
CA THR A 186 -19.93 5.16 -7.55
C THR A 186 -19.61 5.45 -6.09
N VAL A 187 -18.30 5.44 -5.79
CA VAL A 187 -17.73 5.79 -4.48
C VAL A 187 -17.68 7.31 -4.26
N LEU A 188 -17.93 8.12 -5.28
CA LEU A 188 -17.85 9.58 -5.21
C LEU A 188 -19.24 10.19 -5.35
N LYS A 189 -19.88 10.43 -4.20
CA LYS A 189 -21.04 11.33 -4.10
C LYS A 189 -20.55 12.76 -3.79
N ALA A 190 -21.29 13.77 -4.22
CA ALA A 190 -21.05 15.16 -3.81
C ALA A 190 -21.10 15.28 -2.28
N ASP A 191 -20.42 16.28 -1.71
CA ASP A 191 -20.60 16.62 -0.29
C ASP A 191 -22.10 16.87 0.00
N PRO A 192 -22.58 16.51 1.21
CA PRO A 192 -23.93 16.82 1.65
C PRO A 192 -24.15 18.32 1.62
N VAL A 193 -25.38 18.72 1.31
CA VAL A 193 -25.77 20.13 1.41
C VAL A 193 -25.66 20.58 2.86
N ALA A 194 -25.00 21.71 3.10
CA ALA A 194 -24.85 22.27 4.43
C ALA A 194 -26.22 22.43 5.12
N GLY A 195 -26.37 21.85 6.32
CA GLY A 195 -27.59 21.94 7.12
C GLY A 195 -28.50 20.70 7.12
N THR A 196 -28.21 19.66 6.32
CA THR A 196 -28.83 18.34 6.49
C THR A 196 -27.90 17.42 7.28
N ALA A 197 -28.44 16.60 8.19
CA ALA A 197 -27.63 15.57 8.84
C ALA A 197 -27.18 14.57 7.76
N PRO A 198 -25.89 14.45 7.47
CA PRO A 198 -25.45 13.54 6.42
C PRO A 198 -25.74 12.10 6.84
N GLY A 199 -26.27 11.31 5.90
CA GLY A 199 -26.24 9.86 6.03
C GLY A 199 -24.80 9.34 6.14
N PRO A 200 -24.61 8.04 6.42
CA PRO A 200 -23.28 7.45 6.59
C PRO A 200 -22.37 7.73 5.38
N ASP A 201 -21.15 8.19 5.64
CA ASP A 201 -20.21 8.54 4.57
C ASP A 201 -19.68 7.28 3.88
N THR A 202 -20.19 7.00 2.68
CA THR A 202 -19.79 5.84 1.87
C THR A 202 -18.54 6.09 1.02
N ARG A 203 -17.92 7.26 1.12
CA ARG A 203 -16.80 7.62 0.25
C ARG A 203 -15.53 7.04 0.82
N ILE A 204 -14.69 6.54 -0.08
CA ILE A 204 -13.36 6.07 0.26
C ILE A 204 -12.32 6.66 -0.68
N PHE A 205 -11.12 6.76 -0.14
CA PHE A 205 -9.92 7.14 -0.83
C PHE A 205 -8.92 6.00 -0.69
N VAL A 206 -8.00 5.88 -1.63
CA VAL A 206 -6.90 4.93 -1.54
C VAL A 206 -5.59 5.64 -1.76
N SER A 207 -4.54 5.04 -1.21
CA SER A 207 -3.19 5.27 -1.71
C SER A 207 -2.60 3.97 -2.19
N THR A 208 -1.41 4.04 -2.78
CA THR A 208 -0.55 2.88 -2.98
C THR A 208 0.85 3.27 -2.56
N ALA A 209 1.52 2.41 -1.82
CA ALA A 209 2.87 2.68 -1.35
C ALA A 209 3.75 1.44 -1.47
N TYR A 210 5.04 1.70 -1.66
CA TYR A 210 6.10 0.73 -1.88
C TYR A 210 7.15 0.95 -0.81
N ASN A 211 7.50 -0.12 -0.08
CA ASN A 211 8.62 -0.04 0.85
C ASN A 211 9.94 0.26 0.10
N PRO A 212 11.02 0.65 0.78
CA PRO A 212 12.24 1.10 0.10
C PRO A 212 12.81 0.12 -0.94
N PRO A 213 12.92 -1.20 -0.68
CA PRO A 213 13.33 -2.18 -1.69
C PRO A 213 12.43 -2.19 -2.92
N ALA A 214 11.12 -2.25 -2.72
CA ALA A 214 10.16 -2.29 -3.83
C ALA A 214 10.20 -0.99 -4.65
N ALA A 215 10.36 0.15 -3.98
CA ALA A 215 10.41 1.45 -4.63
C ALA A 215 11.67 1.61 -5.47
N ASN A 216 12.83 1.24 -4.91
CA ASN A 216 14.11 1.29 -5.61
C ASN A 216 14.10 0.36 -6.83
N HIS A 217 13.53 -0.84 -6.71
CA HIS A 217 13.35 -1.77 -7.83
C HIS A 217 12.49 -1.18 -8.95
N ALA A 218 11.32 -0.62 -8.60
CA ALA A 218 10.43 -0.03 -9.58
C ALA A 218 11.08 1.16 -10.31
N ILE A 219 11.83 2.01 -9.58
CA ILE A 219 12.60 3.14 -10.13
C ILE A 219 13.70 2.66 -11.07
N ALA A 220 14.56 1.75 -10.62
CA ALA A 220 15.71 1.28 -11.38
C ALA A 220 15.29 0.63 -12.71
N ASN A 221 14.16 -0.08 -12.70
CA ASN A 221 13.62 -0.75 -13.88
C ASN A 221 12.59 0.10 -14.65
N LYS A 222 12.36 1.37 -14.26
CA LYS A 222 11.43 2.30 -14.93
C LYS A 222 10.02 1.70 -15.13
N LEU A 223 9.53 0.92 -14.17
CA LEU A 223 8.34 0.08 -14.36
C LEU A 223 7.05 0.87 -14.63
N PHE A 224 6.98 2.16 -14.27
CA PHE A 224 5.82 3.01 -14.53
C PHE A 224 5.86 3.73 -15.89
N LEU A 225 6.86 3.48 -16.74
CA LEU A 225 6.95 4.09 -18.08
C LEU A 225 6.46 3.10 -19.13
N GLN A 226 5.49 3.51 -19.96
CA GLN A 226 4.97 2.62 -21.02
C GLN A 226 6.08 2.14 -21.97
N SER A 227 7.02 3.02 -22.34
CA SER A 227 8.15 2.68 -23.22
C SER A 227 9.03 1.55 -22.67
N SER A 228 9.17 1.48 -21.35
CA SER A 228 9.98 0.46 -20.69
C SER A 228 9.29 -0.89 -20.73
N LEU A 229 7.96 -0.93 -20.55
CA LEU A 229 7.17 -2.16 -20.69
C LEU A 229 7.12 -2.66 -22.14
N ASP A 230 7.00 -1.73 -23.11
CA ASP A 230 7.08 -2.06 -24.54
C ASP A 230 8.44 -2.63 -24.91
N THR A 231 9.53 -2.04 -24.38
CA THR A 231 10.90 -2.52 -24.62
C THR A 231 11.09 -3.94 -24.07
N LEU A 232 10.61 -4.23 -22.87
CA LEU A 232 10.68 -5.57 -22.29
C LEU A 232 9.98 -6.61 -23.17
N LEU A 233 8.77 -6.30 -23.66
CA LEU A 233 8.06 -7.20 -24.57
C LEU A 233 8.79 -7.39 -25.91
N ALA A 234 9.31 -6.32 -26.50
CA ALA A 234 10.07 -6.38 -27.74
C ALA A 234 11.35 -7.23 -27.59
N GLN A 235 11.93 -7.31 -26.40
CA GLN A 235 13.07 -8.16 -26.06
C GLN A 235 12.69 -9.60 -25.71
N GLY A 236 11.41 -9.97 -25.74
CA GLY A 236 10.93 -11.32 -25.50
C GLY A 236 10.68 -11.67 -24.03
N TYR A 237 10.68 -10.69 -23.11
CA TYR A 237 10.32 -10.94 -21.72
C TYR A 237 8.82 -11.22 -21.57
N THR A 238 8.47 -12.17 -20.70
CA THR A 238 7.07 -12.54 -20.39
C THR A 238 6.62 -12.10 -18.99
N GLU A 239 7.54 -11.51 -18.22
CA GLU A 239 7.31 -10.87 -16.93
C GLU A 239 8.29 -9.68 -16.78
N VAL A 240 7.88 -8.66 -16.03
CA VAL A 240 8.80 -7.61 -15.57
C VAL A 240 9.91 -8.22 -14.70
N PRO A 241 11.05 -7.55 -14.54
CA PRO A 241 12.04 -7.94 -13.54
C PRO A 241 11.37 -8.18 -12.18
N ASN A 242 11.55 -9.37 -11.62
CA ASN A 242 10.92 -9.77 -10.36
C ASN A 242 11.35 -8.82 -9.24
N PHE A 243 10.41 -8.40 -8.40
CA PHE A 243 10.72 -7.58 -7.23
C PHE A 243 11.66 -8.35 -6.26
N PRO A 244 12.48 -7.65 -5.45
CA PRO A 244 13.33 -8.29 -4.45
C PRO A 244 12.49 -8.94 -3.36
N VAL A 245 13.03 -9.97 -2.67
CA VAL A 245 12.26 -10.81 -1.72
C VAL A 245 11.71 -10.06 -0.50
N ASN A 246 12.34 -8.94 -0.13
CA ASN A 246 11.92 -8.02 0.93
C ASN A 246 10.99 -6.89 0.41
N ALA A 247 10.52 -6.96 -0.83
CA ALA A 247 9.58 -5.98 -1.38
C ALA A 247 8.20 -6.14 -0.73
N ILE A 248 7.62 -5.01 -0.36
CA ILE A 248 6.24 -4.89 0.13
C ILE A 248 5.54 -3.81 -0.69
N THR A 249 4.33 -4.12 -1.15
CA THR A 249 3.41 -3.11 -1.69
C THR A 249 2.11 -3.12 -0.89
N ILE A 250 1.58 -1.94 -0.64
CA ILE A 250 0.35 -1.76 0.12
C ILE A 250 -0.64 -0.88 -0.61
N LYS A 251 -1.93 -1.11 -0.34
CA LYS A 251 -3.04 -0.27 -0.79
C LYS A 251 -3.92 0.09 0.39
N PRO A 252 -3.56 1.12 1.18
CA PRO A 252 -4.40 1.61 2.26
C PRO A 252 -5.65 2.30 1.72
N VAL A 253 -6.73 2.20 2.49
CA VAL A 253 -8.07 2.70 2.20
C VAL A 253 -8.47 3.63 3.33
N TYR A 254 -8.89 4.83 2.99
CA TYR A 254 -9.18 5.89 3.94
C TYR A 254 -10.59 6.42 3.78
N LYS A 255 -11.15 6.88 4.90
CA LYS A 255 -12.23 7.87 4.90
C LYS A 255 -11.66 9.21 5.32
N VAL A 256 -12.12 10.29 4.67
CA VAL A 256 -11.73 11.66 5.03
C VAL A 256 -12.87 12.29 5.83
N ILE A 257 -12.59 12.57 7.09
CA ILE A 257 -13.49 13.24 8.01
C ILE A 257 -13.32 14.75 7.82
N SER A 258 -14.15 15.34 6.95
CA SER A 258 -14.22 16.78 6.79
C SER A 258 -15.31 17.39 7.68
N ALA A 259 -15.18 18.69 7.97
CA ALA A 259 -16.18 19.43 8.74
C ALA A 259 -17.63 19.29 8.21
N ALA A 260 -17.79 19.08 6.90
CA ALA A 260 -19.11 18.88 6.27
C ALA A 260 -19.81 17.57 6.70
N TYR A 261 -19.08 16.60 7.26
CA TYR A 261 -19.58 15.30 7.69
C TYR A 261 -19.65 15.15 9.22
N ILE A 262 -19.35 16.20 9.96
CA ILE A 262 -19.42 16.22 11.42
C ILE A 262 -20.74 16.88 11.82
N ASN A 263 -21.59 16.16 12.55
CA ASN A 263 -22.86 16.70 13.03
C ASN A 263 -22.66 17.70 14.20
N ALA A 264 -23.74 18.32 14.67
CA ALA A 264 -23.68 19.29 15.77
C ALA A 264 -23.04 18.72 17.06
N GLN A 265 -23.23 17.42 17.31
CA GLN A 265 -22.66 16.70 18.45
C GLN A 265 -21.16 16.40 18.29
N GLY A 266 -20.55 16.67 17.13
CA GLY A 266 -19.14 16.36 16.88
C GLY A 266 -18.91 14.93 16.37
N LEU A 267 -19.96 14.25 15.91
CA LEU A 267 -19.87 12.88 15.43
C LEU A 267 -19.77 12.84 13.90
N TYR A 268 -18.83 12.04 13.42
CA TYR A 268 -18.73 11.56 12.05
C TYR A 268 -19.33 10.15 11.95
N THR A 269 -20.11 9.87 10.91
CA THR A 269 -20.77 8.56 10.73
C THR A 269 -20.30 7.90 9.44
N PHE A 270 -19.96 6.62 9.50
CA PHE A 270 -19.66 5.82 8.31
C PHE A 270 -20.20 4.38 8.42
N PRO A 271 -20.34 3.64 7.30
CA PRO A 271 -20.80 2.25 7.31
C PRO A 271 -19.83 1.30 8.02
N GLY A 272 -20.33 0.53 8.98
CA GLY A 272 -19.61 -0.56 9.63
C GLY A 272 -19.88 -1.89 8.95
N TRP A 273 -18.85 -2.67 8.67
CA TRP A 273 -19.00 -3.96 7.99
C TRP A 273 -19.86 -4.95 8.80
N PRO A 274 -21.02 -5.42 8.27
CA PRO A 274 -21.94 -6.29 9.00
C PRO A 274 -21.68 -7.79 8.76
N GLY A 275 -20.71 -8.13 7.90
CA GLY A 275 -20.38 -9.50 7.53
C GLY A 275 -20.73 -9.85 6.09
N THR A 276 -20.18 -10.98 5.64
CA THR A 276 -20.40 -11.52 4.29
C THR A 276 -21.88 -11.86 4.11
N PRO A 277 -22.54 -11.40 3.03
CA PRO A 277 -23.94 -11.72 2.79
C PRO A 277 -24.09 -13.19 2.39
N GLU A 278 -25.13 -13.84 2.91
CA GLU A 278 -25.53 -15.20 2.53
C GLU A 278 -26.98 -15.20 2.03
N PRO A 279 -27.26 -15.66 0.78
CA PRO A 279 -26.28 -16.06 -0.23
C PRO A 279 -25.41 -14.88 -0.72
N ALA A 280 -24.23 -15.21 -1.27
CA ALA A 280 -23.31 -14.22 -1.82
C ALA A 280 -23.97 -13.34 -2.89
N LYS A 281 -23.72 -12.03 -2.83
CA LYS A 281 -24.24 -11.00 -3.74
C LYS A 281 -23.34 -9.76 -3.72
N PRO A 282 -23.47 -8.82 -4.67
CA PRO A 282 -22.85 -7.50 -4.56
C PRO A 282 -23.33 -6.82 -3.28
N PHE A 283 -22.42 -6.26 -2.50
CA PHE A 283 -22.70 -5.76 -1.16
C PHE A 283 -21.77 -4.61 -0.78
N ASP A 284 -21.95 -3.48 -1.47
CA ASP A 284 -21.21 -2.24 -1.22
C ASP A 284 -21.66 -1.54 0.08
N GLU A 285 -20.88 -0.56 0.53
CA GLU A 285 -21.11 0.20 1.76
C GLU A 285 -22.51 0.82 1.89
N SER A 286 -23.17 1.18 0.78
CA SER A 286 -24.52 1.74 0.81
C SER A 286 -25.60 0.70 1.14
N SER A 287 -25.28 -0.58 0.98
CA SER A 287 -26.18 -1.71 1.25
C SER A 287 -26.01 -2.30 2.66
N TRP A 288 -24.97 -1.92 3.41
CA TRP A 288 -24.64 -2.57 4.69
C TRP A 288 -25.66 -2.32 5.79
N ASN A 289 -26.37 -1.18 5.74
CA ASN A 289 -27.36 -0.79 6.73
C ASN A 289 -26.86 -0.98 8.18
N ALA A 290 -25.60 -0.63 8.44
CA ALA A 290 -24.99 -0.69 9.76
C ALA A 290 -23.96 0.43 9.91
N CYS A 291 -24.00 1.13 11.04
CA CYS A 291 -23.26 2.37 11.24
C CYS A 291 -22.19 2.28 12.34
N VAL A 292 -21.17 3.11 12.20
CA VAL A 292 -20.15 3.40 13.20
C VAL A 292 -20.07 4.91 13.37
N TYR A 293 -19.96 5.35 14.61
CA TYR A 293 -19.88 6.77 14.97
C TYR A 293 -18.50 7.08 15.51
N VAL A 294 -17.93 8.21 15.08
CA VAL A 294 -16.61 8.69 15.51
C VAL A 294 -16.76 10.06 16.14
N ASP A 295 -16.54 10.14 17.45
CA ASP A 295 -16.35 11.40 18.15
C ASP A 295 -14.95 11.94 17.85
N VAL A 296 -14.92 13.03 17.08
CA VAL A 296 -13.67 13.67 16.62
C VAL A 296 -13.11 14.67 17.64
N ARG A 297 -13.85 14.96 18.72
CA ARG A 297 -13.48 15.92 19.77
C ARG A 297 -12.96 15.20 21.02
N GLY A 298 -13.51 14.02 21.30
CA GLY A 298 -13.16 13.21 22.47
C GLY A 298 -11.97 12.28 22.28
N ARG A 299 -11.63 11.59 23.37
CA ARG A 299 -10.70 10.44 23.40
C ARG A 299 -11.25 9.40 24.36
N GLY A 300 -10.97 8.13 24.08
CA GLY A 300 -11.41 7.03 24.93
C GLY A 300 -11.08 5.66 24.36
N THR A 301 -11.60 4.62 24.99
CA THR A 301 -11.41 3.23 24.55
C THR A 301 -12.31 2.86 23.37
N GLY A 302 -13.36 3.65 23.12
CA GLY A 302 -14.38 3.37 22.10
C GLY A 302 -15.29 2.19 22.49
N GLY A 303 -16.31 1.98 21.67
CA GLY A 303 -17.22 0.85 21.76
C GLY A 303 -16.62 -0.45 21.24
N ASN A 304 -17.48 -1.43 20.98
CA ASN A 304 -17.08 -2.73 20.40
C ASN A 304 -18.14 -3.32 19.45
N ARG A 305 -19.10 -2.53 18.99
CA ARG A 305 -20.19 -2.97 18.11
C ARG A 305 -20.42 -1.97 16.98
N ILE A 306 -20.95 -2.47 15.88
CA ILE A 306 -21.63 -1.64 14.88
C ILE A 306 -23.07 -1.38 15.34
N ASP A 307 -23.75 -0.45 14.69
CA ASP A 307 -25.17 -0.13 14.89
C ASP A 307 -26.04 -0.65 13.75
N PRO A 308 -26.64 -1.86 13.86
CA PRO A 308 -27.51 -2.40 12.82
C PRO A 308 -28.73 -1.53 12.60
N GLY A 309 -29.01 -1.18 11.35
CA GLY A 309 -30.10 -0.29 10.97
C GLY A 309 -29.82 1.19 11.25
N CYS A 310 -28.62 1.56 11.71
CA CYS A 310 -28.22 2.96 11.95
C CYS A 310 -29.21 3.72 12.86
N GLN A 311 -29.64 3.08 13.94
CA GLN A 311 -30.63 3.60 14.89
C GLN A 311 -30.13 4.79 15.71
N GLY A 312 -28.82 4.93 15.89
CA GLY A 312 -28.21 6.08 16.56
C GLY A 312 -26.99 5.72 17.41
N PRO A 313 -26.16 6.73 17.73
CA PRO A 313 -24.98 6.55 18.57
C PRO A 313 -25.35 6.22 20.02
N ASN A 314 -24.60 5.30 20.61
CA ASN A 314 -24.55 4.98 22.03
C ASN A 314 -23.11 4.58 22.42
N ALA A 315 -22.87 4.30 23.70
CA ALA A 315 -21.53 3.98 24.20
C ALA A 315 -20.89 2.74 23.53
N SER A 316 -21.68 1.78 23.06
CA SER A 316 -21.17 0.53 22.47
C SER A 316 -20.79 0.62 20.99
N ASN A 317 -21.30 1.63 20.26
CA ASN A 317 -21.08 1.81 18.83
C ASN A 317 -20.42 3.16 18.46
N THR A 318 -20.04 3.94 19.48
CA THR A 318 -19.29 5.20 19.34
C THR A 318 -17.82 4.99 19.67
N PHE A 319 -16.96 5.46 18.78
CA PHE A 319 -15.51 5.37 18.86
C PHE A 319 -14.90 6.77 18.82
N TYR A 320 -13.62 6.88 19.16
CA TYR A 320 -12.88 8.13 19.15
C TYR A 320 -11.79 8.10 18.09
N LEU A 321 -11.28 9.26 17.70
CA LEU A 321 -10.21 9.34 16.69
C LEU A 321 -8.98 8.46 17.05
N ASN A 322 -8.65 8.32 18.33
CA ASN A 322 -7.55 7.46 18.81
C ASN A 322 -7.82 5.94 18.71
N ASN A 323 -9.02 5.52 18.32
CA ASN A 323 -9.36 4.13 17.97
C ASN A 323 -9.06 3.80 16.50
N PHE A 324 -8.63 4.79 15.71
CA PHE A 324 -8.31 4.64 14.30
C PHE A 324 -6.84 5.01 14.07
N ILE A 325 -6.19 4.30 13.15
CA ILE A 325 -4.95 4.82 12.56
C ILE A 325 -5.37 6.02 11.72
N HIS A 326 -4.92 7.20 12.10
CA HIS A 326 -5.35 8.45 11.49
C HIS A 326 -4.19 9.36 11.15
N HIS A 327 -4.45 10.24 10.20
CA HIS A 327 -3.56 11.30 9.75
C HIS A 327 -4.27 12.63 9.81
N ARG A 328 -3.62 13.66 10.34
CA ARG A 328 -4.15 15.02 10.36
C ARG A 328 -3.76 15.73 9.07
N ILE A 329 -4.75 16.12 8.28
CA ILE A 329 -4.56 16.69 6.95
C ILE A 329 -3.92 18.08 7.05
N GLY A 330 -2.76 18.25 6.42
CA GLY A 330 -2.07 19.53 6.29
C GLY A 330 -2.72 20.45 5.24
N ALA A 331 -2.30 21.71 5.17
CA ALA A 331 -2.85 22.68 4.21
C ALA A 331 -2.59 22.30 2.74
N GLU A 332 -1.41 21.75 2.46
CA GLU A 332 -1.02 21.32 1.11
C GLU A 332 -1.78 20.06 0.67
N GLU A 333 -1.94 19.11 1.59
CA GLU A 333 -2.78 17.93 1.41
C GLU A 333 -4.22 18.35 1.13
N ALA A 334 -4.80 19.20 1.97
CA ALA A 334 -6.16 19.71 1.81
C ALA A 334 -6.38 20.35 0.42
N ALA A 335 -5.42 21.16 -0.06
CA ALA A 335 -5.49 21.77 -1.38
C ALA A 335 -5.49 20.71 -2.51
N SER A 336 -4.65 19.67 -2.39
CA SER A 336 -4.56 18.58 -3.38
C SER A 336 -5.80 17.68 -3.41
N LEU A 337 -6.47 17.51 -2.26
CA LEU A 337 -7.63 16.63 -2.09
C LEU A 337 -8.96 17.34 -2.39
N SER A 338 -9.01 18.66 -2.27
CA SER A 338 -10.20 19.45 -2.56
C SER A 338 -10.60 19.38 -4.04
N ARG A 339 -11.92 19.42 -4.30
CA ARG A 339 -12.54 19.49 -5.63
C ARG A 339 -13.69 20.52 -5.57
N PRO A 340 -14.21 21.03 -6.70
CA PRO A 340 -15.31 22.01 -6.68
C PRO A 340 -16.53 21.59 -5.84
N ASN A 341 -16.80 20.28 -5.75
CA ASN A 341 -17.90 19.68 -5.00
C ASN A 341 -17.45 18.96 -3.71
N ARG A 342 -16.19 19.15 -3.29
CA ARG A 342 -15.61 18.52 -2.10
C ARG A 342 -14.63 19.44 -1.41
N LYS A 343 -15.00 19.97 -0.25
CA LYS A 343 -14.11 20.84 0.53
C LYS A 343 -13.39 20.02 1.60
N ILE A 344 -12.07 19.93 1.48
CA ILE A 344 -11.19 19.38 2.51
C ILE A 344 -10.31 20.53 3.02
N SER A 345 -10.18 20.65 4.33
CA SER A 345 -9.47 21.74 4.99
C SER A 345 -8.29 21.23 5.80
N ALA A 346 -7.30 22.09 6.01
CA ALA A 346 -6.24 21.81 6.96
C ALA A 346 -6.85 21.55 8.35
N GLY A 347 -6.41 20.49 9.02
CA GLY A 347 -6.93 20.06 10.32
C GLY A 347 -8.08 19.05 10.24
N ASP A 348 -8.62 18.76 9.06
CA ASP A 348 -9.45 17.57 8.83
C ASP A 348 -8.62 16.29 9.08
N TYR A 349 -9.27 15.13 9.15
CA TYR A 349 -8.60 13.85 9.40
C TYR A 349 -8.83 12.85 8.29
N ALA A 350 -7.84 12.03 7.99
CA ALA A 350 -8.01 10.79 7.24
C ALA A 350 -7.89 9.60 8.21
N ILE A 351 -8.90 8.73 8.26
CA ILE A 351 -8.87 7.50 9.06
C ILE A 351 -8.70 6.29 8.14
N LEU A 352 -7.80 5.37 8.50
CA LEU A 352 -7.56 4.14 7.76
C LEU A 352 -8.70 3.15 8.06
N VAL A 353 -9.43 2.71 7.05
CA VAL A 353 -10.54 1.73 7.18
C VAL A 353 -10.20 0.38 6.57
N GLY A 354 -9.20 0.32 5.68
CA GLY A 354 -8.76 -0.91 5.04
C GLY A 354 -7.31 -0.83 4.57
N MET A 355 -6.66 -1.95 4.34
CA MET A 355 -5.35 -2.02 3.71
C MET A 355 -5.12 -3.40 3.10
N HIS A 356 -4.85 -3.46 1.80
CA HIS A 356 -4.18 -4.63 1.22
C HIS A 356 -2.68 -4.55 1.49
N VAL A 357 -2.10 -5.68 1.90
CA VAL A 357 -0.66 -5.82 2.10
C VAL A 357 -0.22 -7.08 1.38
N THR A 358 0.81 -6.93 0.54
CA THR A 358 1.43 -8.07 -0.13
C THR A 358 2.94 -7.95 -0.05
N THR A 359 3.62 -9.10 0.06
CA THR A 359 5.08 -9.16 0.12
C THR A 359 5.62 -10.21 -0.84
N ARG A 360 6.82 -9.99 -1.36
CA ARG A 360 7.37 -10.79 -2.46
C ARG A 360 7.99 -12.13 -2.06
N GLU A 361 8.05 -12.45 -0.76
CA GLU A 361 8.84 -13.54 -0.16
C GLU A 361 8.71 -14.94 -0.81
N ALA A 362 7.65 -15.18 -1.58
CA ALA A 362 7.46 -16.38 -2.42
C ALA A 362 7.08 -15.99 -3.87
N LYS A 363 7.24 -16.89 -4.85
CA LYS A 363 6.96 -16.59 -6.28
C LYS A 363 5.53 -16.11 -6.56
N ARG A 364 4.54 -16.52 -5.76
CA ARG A 364 3.14 -16.03 -5.83
C ARG A 364 2.82 -14.88 -4.88
N TRP A 365 3.83 -14.34 -4.19
CA TRP A 365 3.73 -13.37 -3.10
C TRP A 365 2.90 -13.90 -1.92
N THR A 366 3.07 -13.30 -0.75
CA THR A 366 2.14 -13.46 0.38
C THR A 366 1.08 -12.37 0.31
N TRP A 367 -0.16 -12.70 0.66
CA TRP A 367 -1.30 -11.78 0.56
C TRP A 367 -2.15 -11.79 1.82
N GLN A 368 -2.41 -10.59 2.32
CA GLN A 368 -3.30 -10.37 3.43
C GLN A 368 -4.03 -9.03 3.26
N THR A 369 -5.24 -8.98 3.79
CA THR A 369 -6.01 -7.74 3.83
C THR A 369 -6.45 -7.46 5.25
N PHE A 370 -6.39 -6.19 5.63
CA PHE A 370 -6.78 -5.69 6.93
C PHE A 370 -7.91 -4.69 6.79
N TRP A 371 -8.84 -4.66 7.74
CA TRP A 371 -9.87 -3.63 7.79
C TRP A 371 -10.24 -3.31 9.23
N TRP A 372 -10.64 -2.06 9.46
CA TRP A 372 -11.08 -1.63 10.76
C TRP A 372 -12.37 -2.38 11.13
N SER A 373 -12.45 -2.87 12.36
CA SER A 373 -13.58 -3.61 12.88
C SER A 373 -13.96 -3.08 14.26
N ALA A 374 -15.26 -2.82 14.43
CA ALA A 374 -15.81 -2.44 15.73
C ALA A 374 -15.55 -3.54 16.77
N ASN A 375 -15.72 -4.81 16.40
CA ASN A 375 -15.39 -5.96 17.23
C ASN A 375 -14.17 -6.69 16.67
N ALA A 376 -12.97 -6.15 16.91
CA ALA A 376 -11.75 -6.73 16.37
C ALA A 376 -11.36 -8.08 17.00
N ASP A 377 -11.92 -8.45 18.16
CA ASP A 377 -11.70 -9.75 18.82
C ASP A 377 -12.58 -10.87 18.24
N ALA A 378 -13.76 -10.52 17.75
CA ALA A 378 -14.66 -11.42 17.04
C ALA A 378 -15.18 -10.76 15.76
N PRO A 379 -14.29 -10.53 14.77
CA PRO A 379 -14.67 -9.85 13.54
C PRO A 379 -15.52 -10.76 12.65
N TYR A 380 -16.41 -10.15 11.87
CA TYR A 380 -17.16 -10.86 10.85
C TYR A 380 -16.27 -11.41 9.73
N ALA A 381 -16.79 -12.38 8.98
CA ALA A 381 -16.19 -12.90 7.75
C ALA A 381 -15.82 -11.74 6.79
N PRO A 382 -14.69 -11.83 6.06
CA PRO A 382 -13.84 -13.01 5.85
C PRO A 382 -12.79 -13.28 6.96
N SER A 383 -12.82 -12.56 8.08
CA SER A 383 -12.01 -12.88 9.26
C SER A 383 -12.74 -13.88 10.18
N SER A 384 -12.14 -14.16 11.33
CA SER A 384 -12.74 -14.95 12.41
C SER A 384 -12.09 -14.61 13.75
N ALA A 385 -12.71 -15.04 14.86
CA ALA A 385 -12.10 -14.96 16.19
C ALA A 385 -10.76 -15.72 16.27
N ALA A 386 -10.63 -16.85 15.57
CA ALA A 386 -9.37 -17.60 15.49
C ALA A 386 -8.26 -16.83 14.75
N THR A 387 -8.61 -16.08 13.70
CA THR A 387 -7.64 -15.18 13.05
C THR A 387 -7.27 -14.02 13.98
N ALA A 388 -8.25 -13.46 14.71
CA ALA A 388 -8.04 -12.34 15.62
C ALA A 388 -7.21 -12.70 16.87
N SER A 389 -7.31 -13.93 17.38
CA SER A 389 -6.56 -14.37 18.56
C SER A 389 -5.05 -14.49 18.31
N ALA A 390 -4.62 -14.59 17.05
CA ALA A 390 -3.21 -14.60 16.67
C ALA A 390 -2.54 -13.20 16.68
N ARG A 391 -3.27 -12.13 17.02
CA ARG A 391 -2.72 -10.76 17.07
C ARG A 391 -1.65 -10.62 18.17
N PRO A 392 -0.48 -10.02 17.86
CA PRO A 392 0.57 -9.74 18.83
C PRO A 392 0.24 -8.46 19.61
N LEU A 393 -0.80 -8.49 20.45
CA LEU A 393 -1.39 -7.30 21.10
C LEU A 393 -0.36 -6.44 21.84
N ALA A 394 0.67 -7.05 22.44
CA ALA A 394 1.75 -6.35 23.14
C ALA A 394 2.57 -5.39 22.24
N TYR A 395 2.55 -5.60 20.93
CA TYR A 395 3.34 -4.86 19.93
C TYR A 395 2.46 -3.98 19.03
N LEU A 396 1.18 -3.85 19.37
CA LEU A 396 0.21 -3.00 18.69
C LEU A 396 -0.28 -1.92 19.66
N ASP A 397 -0.31 -0.68 19.20
CA ASP A 397 -0.99 0.40 19.93
C ASP A 397 -2.53 0.26 19.82
N PRO A 398 -3.30 1.01 20.63
CA PRO A 398 -4.76 0.86 20.66
C PRO A 398 -5.43 0.99 19.29
N ALA A 399 -4.98 1.90 18.43
CA ALA A 399 -5.55 2.07 17.09
C ALA A 399 -5.28 0.86 16.19
N ALA A 400 -4.04 0.37 16.17
CA ALA A 400 -3.66 -0.78 15.35
C ALA A 400 -4.31 -2.10 15.81
N ARG A 401 -4.85 -2.16 17.04
CA ARG A 401 -5.62 -3.31 17.55
C ARG A 401 -7.03 -3.42 16.97
N HIS A 402 -7.61 -2.35 16.43
CA HIS A 402 -8.98 -2.37 15.89
C HIS A 402 -9.11 -3.01 14.50
N TYR A 403 -8.11 -3.74 14.01
CA TYR A 403 -8.15 -4.31 12.66
C TYR A 403 -8.40 -5.81 12.69
N ALA A 404 -9.25 -6.27 11.77
CA ALA A 404 -9.44 -7.66 11.39
C ALA A 404 -8.54 -8.00 10.19
N MET A 405 -8.40 -9.29 9.86
CA MET A 405 -7.52 -9.75 8.79
C MET A 405 -8.08 -10.97 8.05
N ALA A 406 -7.79 -11.09 6.76
CA ALA A 406 -7.98 -12.32 5.99
C ALA A 406 -6.71 -12.64 5.17
N LEU A 407 -6.44 -13.94 4.95
CA LEU A 407 -5.24 -14.46 4.29
C LEU A 407 -5.56 -15.07 2.92
N ALA A 408 -4.70 -14.81 1.94
CA ALA A 408 -4.71 -15.44 0.62
C ALA A 408 -3.31 -15.92 0.23
N TYR A 409 -2.66 -16.73 1.06
CA TYR A 409 -1.33 -17.31 0.75
C TYR A 409 -1.42 -18.45 -0.28
N GLN A 410 -2.64 -18.81 -0.67
CA GLN A 410 -2.99 -19.74 -1.73
C GLN A 410 -4.31 -19.28 -2.35
N MET A 411 -4.56 -19.71 -3.59
CA MET A 411 -5.82 -19.42 -4.30
C MET A 411 -6.94 -20.37 -3.84
N VAL A 412 -6.68 -21.68 -3.83
CA VAL A 412 -7.64 -22.70 -3.36
C VAL A 412 -6.98 -23.60 -2.31
N ALA A 413 -7.78 -24.30 -1.51
CA ALA A 413 -7.34 -25.25 -0.50
C ALA A 413 -7.74 -26.70 -0.88
N PRO A 414 -6.81 -27.67 -0.90
CA PRO A 414 -5.38 -27.53 -0.64
C PRO A 414 -4.66 -26.75 -1.75
N ALA A 415 -3.52 -26.14 -1.38
CA ALA A 415 -2.67 -25.40 -2.30
C ALA A 415 -2.33 -26.23 -3.54
N GLN A 416 -2.46 -25.60 -4.71
CA GLN A 416 -2.11 -26.21 -5.99
C GLN A 416 -0.69 -25.81 -6.41
N PRO A 417 -0.02 -26.58 -7.28
CA PRO A 417 1.31 -26.23 -7.82
C PRO A 417 1.38 -24.83 -8.44
N ILE A 418 2.58 -24.26 -8.55
CA ILE A 418 2.79 -22.94 -9.20
C ILE A 418 2.41 -22.98 -10.69
N VAL A 419 2.63 -24.13 -11.33
CA VAL A 419 2.28 -24.41 -12.72
C VAL A 419 1.56 -25.74 -12.81
N GLY A 420 0.50 -25.81 -13.64
CA GLY A 420 -0.14 -27.08 -14.00
C GLY A 420 -1.14 -27.66 -12.98
N GLY A 421 -1.58 -26.89 -11.98
CA GLY A 421 -2.69 -27.27 -11.10
C GLY A 421 -4.04 -27.40 -11.83
N GLN A 422 -5.00 -28.08 -11.20
CA GLN A 422 -6.25 -28.54 -11.86
C GLN A 422 -7.51 -27.75 -11.46
N ASN A 423 -7.37 -26.67 -10.67
CA ASN A 423 -8.49 -25.92 -10.10
C ASN A 423 -9.47 -26.79 -9.30
N VAL A 424 -8.93 -27.54 -8.34
CA VAL A 424 -9.67 -28.47 -7.46
C VAL A 424 -9.53 -28.03 -6.00
N GLY A 425 -10.53 -28.37 -5.16
CA GLY A 425 -10.54 -28.06 -3.73
C GLY A 425 -11.63 -27.06 -3.34
N THR A 426 -11.40 -26.35 -2.25
CA THR A 426 -12.32 -25.36 -1.68
C THR A 426 -11.79 -23.95 -1.91
N SER A 427 -12.69 -22.99 -2.14
CA SER A 427 -12.32 -21.57 -2.25
C SER A 427 -11.58 -21.07 -1.00
N VAL A 428 -10.57 -20.23 -1.18
CA VAL A 428 -9.95 -19.46 -0.11
C VAL A 428 -10.33 -18.00 -0.28
N ILE A 429 -11.34 -17.56 0.45
CA ILE A 429 -11.87 -16.20 0.31
C ILE A 429 -11.09 -15.22 1.17
N ALA A 430 -10.58 -14.16 0.56
CA ALA A 430 -9.94 -13.04 1.25
C ALA A 430 -10.09 -11.76 0.41
N TYR A 431 -10.96 -10.88 0.88
CA TYR A 431 -11.30 -9.61 0.24
C TYR A 431 -11.35 -8.51 1.30
N ASN A 432 -11.12 -7.25 0.89
CA ASN A 432 -11.35 -6.12 1.76
C ASN A 432 -12.81 -5.68 1.65
N PRO A 433 -13.57 -5.63 2.77
CA PRO A 433 -14.96 -5.18 2.73
C PRO A 433 -15.16 -3.82 2.05
N HIS A 434 -14.25 -2.87 2.31
CA HIS A 434 -14.37 -1.51 1.79
C HIS A 434 -13.97 -1.38 0.31
N LEU A 435 -13.31 -2.38 -0.30
CA LEU A 435 -12.86 -2.31 -1.70
C LEU A 435 -13.59 -3.28 -2.62
N GLU A 436 -13.69 -4.55 -2.26
CA GLU A 436 -14.19 -5.56 -3.18
C GLU A 436 -15.65 -5.91 -2.95
N ALA A 437 -16.22 -5.74 -1.75
CA ALA A 437 -17.56 -6.29 -1.44
C ALA A 437 -18.66 -5.81 -2.40
N GLY A 438 -18.52 -4.60 -2.95
CA GLY A 438 -19.43 -4.05 -3.95
C GLY A 438 -19.32 -4.65 -5.35
N PHE A 439 -18.21 -5.30 -5.71
CA PHE A 439 -18.02 -5.82 -7.07
C PHE A 439 -19.11 -6.82 -7.45
N ASP A 440 -19.72 -6.55 -8.60
CA ASP A 440 -20.69 -7.40 -9.25
C ASP A 440 -20.01 -8.43 -10.15
N GLY A 441 -20.78 -9.43 -10.57
CA GLY A 441 -20.35 -10.43 -11.55
C GLY A 441 -20.25 -9.90 -12.98
N ASP A 442 -20.20 -8.58 -13.16
CA ASP A 442 -20.19 -7.94 -14.47
C ASP A 442 -18.88 -8.28 -15.22
N PRO A 443 -18.93 -8.64 -16.51
CA PRO A 443 -17.73 -8.95 -17.30
C PRO A 443 -16.73 -7.79 -17.44
N SER A 444 -17.18 -6.57 -17.19
CA SER A 444 -16.34 -5.39 -17.11
C SER A 444 -15.60 -5.28 -15.77
N SER A 445 -16.00 -6.02 -14.75
CA SER A 445 -15.33 -6.13 -13.45
C SER A 445 -14.48 -7.41 -13.39
N PHE A 446 -15.06 -8.56 -13.75
CA PHE A 446 -14.42 -9.87 -13.63
C PHE A 446 -14.29 -10.62 -14.96
N ILE A 447 -13.25 -11.45 -15.07
CA ILE A 447 -13.17 -12.46 -16.12
C ILE A 447 -14.32 -13.45 -15.94
N PRO A 448 -14.69 -14.21 -16.98
CA PRO A 448 -15.60 -15.34 -16.82
C PRO A 448 -15.16 -16.23 -15.64
N PRO A 449 -16.05 -16.52 -14.67
CA PRO A 449 -15.73 -17.39 -13.55
C PRO A 449 -15.20 -18.74 -14.02
N ARG A 450 -14.19 -19.26 -13.31
CA ARG A 450 -13.64 -20.60 -13.57
C ARG A 450 -14.08 -21.55 -12.46
N PRO A 451 -15.00 -22.49 -12.72
CA PRO A 451 -15.52 -23.39 -11.70
C PRO A 451 -14.40 -24.18 -11.01
N ILE A 452 -14.37 -24.13 -9.68
CA ILE A 452 -13.48 -24.95 -8.86
C ILE A 452 -14.15 -26.31 -8.68
N LYS A 453 -13.44 -27.40 -8.96
CA LYS A 453 -13.92 -28.76 -8.71
C LYS A 453 -13.81 -29.05 -7.20
N GLY A 454 -14.90 -28.79 -6.49
CA GLY A 454 -14.98 -28.95 -5.05
C GLY A 454 -15.40 -30.36 -4.61
N PRO A 455 -15.23 -30.68 -3.31
CA PRO A 455 -15.58 -31.98 -2.75
C PRO A 455 -17.09 -32.28 -2.79
N GLN A 456 -17.92 -31.24 -2.89
CA GLN A 456 -19.39 -31.32 -2.91
C GLN A 456 -19.99 -30.95 -4.28
N GLY A 457 -19.15 -30.83 -5.31
CA GLY A 457 -19.53 -30.32 -6.63
C GLY A 457 -18.77 -29.07 -7.02
N GLU A 458 -19.11 -28.51 -8.18
CA GLU A 458 -18.46 -27.31 -8.70
C GLU A 458 -18.85 -26.07 -7.88
N VAL A 459 -17.84 -25.29 -7.50
CA VAL A 459 -18.01 -23.99 -6.84
C VAL A 459 -17.72 -22.88 -7.86
N VAL A 460 -18.69 -21.99 -8.05
CA VAL A 460 -18.57 -20.86 -8.99
C VAL A 460 -18.66 -19.54 -8.22
N ASN A 461 -17.52 -18.86 -8.09
CA ASN A 461 -17.42 -17.57 -7.43
C ASN A 461 -17.73 -16.44 -8.43
N ARG A 462 -18.66 -15.55 -8.10
CA ARG A 462 -19.18 -14.52 -9.02
C ARG A 462 -19.09 -13.10 -8.52
N TYR A 463 -18.96 -12.91 -7.20
CA TYR A 463 -19.05 -11.59 -6.59
C TYR A 463 -17.77 -11.19 -5.87
N GLY A 464 -17.64 -9.90 -5.59
CA GLY A 464 -16.53 -9.34 -4.84
C GLY A 464 -16.30 -9.97 -3.47
N VAL A 465 -17.38 -10.33 -2.78
CA VAL A 465 -17.34 -11.07 -1.50
C VAL A 465 -16.87 -12.54 -1.64
N GLN A 466 -16.55 -12.98 -2.86
CA GLN A 466 -16.00 -14.29 -3.17
C GLN A 466 -14.64 -14.17 -3.90
N THR A 467 -13.94 -13.06 -3.70
CA THR A 467 -12.60 -12.84 -4.27
C THR A 467 -11.49 -13.37 -3.37
N ASN A 468 -10.34 -13.63 -3.98
CA ASN A 468 -9.08 -13.95 -3.34
C ASN A 468 -8.03 -12.97 -3.87
N CYS A 469 -7.31 -12.31 -2.97
CA CYS A 469 -6.31 -11.29 -3.34
C CYS A 469 -5.25 -11.84 -4.32
N MET A 470 -4.73 -13.04 -4.07
CA MET A 470 -3.71 -13.68 -4.93
C MET A 470 -4.26 -13.98 -6.33
N THR A 471 -5.49 -14.50 -6.44
CA THR A 471 -6.13 -14.77 -7.73
C THR A 471 -6.38 -13.48 -8.51
N CYS A 472 -6.96 -12.48 -7.85
CA CYS A 472 -7.28 -11.18 -8.44
C CYS A 472 -6.04 -10.44 -8.94
N HIS A 473 -4.97 -10.42 -8.15
CA HIS A 473 -3.70 -9.79 -8.52
C HIS A 473 -2.86 -10.63 -9.47
N GLY A 474 -3.04 -11.96 -9.50
CA GLY A 474 -2.37 -12.84 -10.44
C GLY A 474 -2.63 -12.47 -11.90
N LEU A 475 -3.74 -11.77 -12.18
CA LEU A 475 -4.11 -11.31 -13.52
C LEU A 475 -3.37 -10.04 -13.97
N ALA A 476 -2.54 -9.43 -13.12
CA ALA A 476 -1.82 -8.20 -13.43
C ALA A 476 -0.87 -8.37 -14.61
N ALA A 477 -1.25 -7.84 -15.77
CA ALA A 477 -0.48 -7.94 -17.01
C ALA A 477 -0.64 -6.71 -17.90
N TYR A 478 0.46 -6.30 -18.53
CA TYR A 478 0.49 -5.28 -19.58
C TYR A 478 0.27 -5.93 -20.96
N GLN A 479 -0.55 -5.28 -21.78
CA GLN A 479 -0.99 -5.74 -23.09
C GLN A 479 -0.58 -4.70 -24.15
N PRO A 480 0.42 -4.97 -25.00
CA PRO A 480 1.03 -3.94 -25.86
C PRO A 480 0.06 -3.36 -26.90
N LYS A 481 -0.98 -4.11 -27.28
CA LYS A 481 -2.00 -3.66 -28.25
C LYS A 481 -3.18 -2.94 -27.61
N ALA A 482 -3.23 -2.84 -26.27
CA ALA A 482 -4.32 -2.17 -25.59
C ALA A 482 -4.15 -0.65 -25.62
N GLN A 483 -5.26 0.07 -25.81
CA GLN A 483 -5.28 1.51 -25.66
C GLN A 483 -5.40 1.90 -24.18
N TYR A 484 -4.29 2.40 -23.62
CA TYR A 484 -4.17 2.84 -22.23
C TYR A 484 -4.47 4.32 -22.00
N PHE A 485 -4.41 5.13 -23.06
CA PHE A 485 -4.65 6.57 -23.03
C PHE A 485 -5.64 6.94 -24.14
N ASP A 486 -6.56 7.84 -23.85
CA ASP A 486 -7.46 8.41 -24.86
C ASP A 486 -6.72 9.40 -25.77
N GLN A 487 -7.46 10.02 -26.69
CA GLN A 487 -6.89 10.96 -27.68
C GLN A 487 -6.29 12.21 -27.02
N ASP A 488 -6.76 12.57 -25.83
CA ASP A 488 -6.29 13.73 -25.05
C ASP A 488 -5.12 13.35 -24.12
N GLY A 489 -4.62 12.11 -24.21
CA GLY A 489 -3.54 11.61 -23.35
C GLY A 489 -3.99 11.28 -21.93
N LYS A 490 -5.30 11.27 -21.65
CA LYS A 490 -5.84 10.90 -20.35
C LYS A 490 -5.93 9.39 -20.24
N LYS A 491 -5.50 8.89 -19.07
CA LYS A 491 -5.44 7.46 -18.79
C LYS A 491 -6.83 6.81 -18.74
N ILE A 492 -6.98 5.72 -19.47
CA ILE A 492 -8.14 4.82 -19.44
C ILE A 492 -7.83 3.71 -18.42
N ASN A 493 -8.75 3.43 -17.50
CA ASN A 493 -8.55 2.33 -16.56
C ASN A 493 -8.59 0.99 -17.30
N ARG A 494 -7.46 0.28 -17.28
CA ARG A 494 -7.26 -1.05 -17.86
C ARG A 494 -6.73 -2.06 -16.84
N GLU A 495 -6.83 -1.77 -15.54
CA GLU A 495 -6.48 -2.70 -14.45
C GLU A 495 -7.49 -3.87 -14.33
N LYS A 496 -8.11 -4.27 -15.44
CA LYS A 496 -9.25 -5.17 -15.49
C LYS A 496 -9.29 -5.96 -16.80
N PRO A 497 -10.06 -7.06 -16.90
CA PRO A 497 -10.88 -7.67 -15.84
C PRO A 497 -10.07 -8.28 -14.67
N TYR A 498 -10.62 -8.20 -13.46
CA TYR A 498 -10.15 -8.89 -12.26
C TYR A 498 -10.64 -10.35 -12.24
N GLY A 499 -10.37 -11.09 -11.16
CA GLY A 499 -10.87 -12.45 -10.96
C GLY A 499 -11.47 -12.63 -9.57
N THR A 500 -12.56 -13.38 -9.50
CA THR A 500 -13.02 -14.01 -8.25
C THR A 500 -12.08 -15.15 -7.86
N ASP A 501 -12.36 -15.86 -6.76
CA ASP A 501 -11.48 -16.96 -6.37
C ASP A 501 -11.55 -18.17 -7.33
N PHE A 502 -10.37 -18.63 -7.74
CA PHE A 502 -10.09 -19.85 -8.50
C PHE A 502 -8.57 -20.03 -8.61
N TYR A 503 -8.11 -21.24 -8.88
CA TYR A 503 -6.70 -21.50 -9.19
C TYR A 503 -6.30 -20.99 -10.58
N MET A 504 -5.18 -20.28 -10.66
CA MET A 504 -4.54 -19.88 -11.90
C MET A 504 -3.06 -20.29 -11.96
N SER A 505 -2.68 -20.87 -13.10
CA SER A 505 -1.29 -21.23 -13.39
C SER A 505 -0.47 -19.99 -13.75
N LEU A 506 0.82 -19.94 -13.41
CA LEU A 506 1.67 -18.80 -13.85
C LEU A 506 1.97 -18.79 -15.36
N ASN A 507 1.75 -19.91 -16.03
CA ASN A 507 1.81 -20.06 -17.48
C ASN A 507 0.41 -20.18 -18.10
N ASP A 508 -0.63 -19.66 -17.44
CA ASP A 508 -1.98 -19.66 -17.98
C ASP A 508 -2.02 -18.95 -19.35
N PRO A 509 -2.71 -19.51 -20.37
CA PRO A 509 -2.79 -18.90 -21.71
C PRO A 509 -3.35 -17.47 -21.71
N ILE A 510 -4.01 -17.04 -20.63
CA ILE A 510 -4.42 -15.63 -20.48
C ILE A 510 -3.25 -14.64 -20.58
N PHE A 511 -2.01 -15.08 -20.35
CA PHE A 511 -0.80 -14.27 -20.45
C PHE A 511 -0.12 -14.31 -21.83
N ASP A 512 -0.65 -15.06 -22.80
CA ASP A 512 -0.06 -15.15 -24.14
C ASP A 512 0.03 -13.77 -24.80
N GLY A 513 1.23 -13.39 -25.22
CA GLY A 513 1.51 -12.07 -25.80
C GLY A 513 1.42 -10.89 -24.83
N LYS A 514 1.42 -11.15 -23.52
CA LYS A 514 1.35 -10.12 -22.45
C LYS A 514 2.59 -10.17 -21.56
N LEU A 515 2.85 -9.05 -20.89
CA LEU A 515 3.91 -8.94 -19.88
C LEU A 515 3.30 -9.02 -18.49
N LYS A 516 3.57 -10.08 -17.74
CA LYS A 516 3.14 -10.19 -16.34
C LYS A 516 3.81 -9.10 -15.50
N LEU A 517 3.07 -8.48 -14.60
CA LEU A 517 3.51 -7.33 -13.80
C LEU A 517 3.89 -7.72 -12.37
N ASP A 518 4.34 -8.97 -12.16
CA ASP A 518 4.68 -9.54 -10.84
C ASP A 518 3.62 -9.20 -9.78
N PHE A 519 2.34 -9.46 -10.12
CA PHE A 519 1.15 -9.20 -9.31
C PHE A 519 0.84 -7.72 -8.97
N ALA A 520 1.64 -6.77 -9.45
CA ALA A 520 1.50 -5.35 -9.13
C ALA A 520 0.62 -4.60 -10.14
N TRP A 521 -0.71 -4.69 -9.98
CA TRP A 521 -1.67 -3.87 -10.77
C TRP A 521 -1.36 -2.38 -10.73
N SER A 522 -0.78 -1.88 -9.64
CA SER A 522 -0.43 -0.46 -9.50
C SER A 522 0.63 0.01 -10.50
N ILE A 523 1.43 -0.88 -11.10
CA ILE A 523 2.28 -0.55 -12.25
C ILE A 523 1.39 -0.05 -13.39
N LEU A 524 0.42 -0.86 -13.82
CA LEU A 524 -0.51 -0.50 -14.87
C LEU A 524 -1.40 0.67 -14.47
N GLY A 525 -1.86 0.71 -13.22
CA GLY A 525 -2.70 1.77 -12.65
C GLY A 525 -2.05 3.14 -12.59
N ASN A 526 -0.71 3.22 -12.53
CA ASN A 526 0.06 4.47 -12.46
C ASN A 526 1.04 4.69 -13.62
N MET A 527 1.08 3.77 -14.59
CA MET A 527 1.80 3.94 -15.86
C MET A 527 1.51 5.29 -16.52
N VAL A 528 2.56 5.93 -17.02
CA VAL A 528 2.51 7.17 -17.81
C VAL A 528 3.01 6.94 -19.24
N LYS A 529 2.52 7.77 -20.16
CA LYS A 529 3.05 7.90 -21.52
C LYS A 529 4.04 9.07 -21.51
N GLU A 530 5.24 8.82 -22.03
CA GLU A 530 6.26 9.86 -22.22
C GLU A 530 5.98 10.73 -23.44
#